data_AF-A0AAW1MGI4-F1
#
_entry.id   AF-A0AAW1MGI4-F1
#
_cell.length_a   1.000
_cell.length_b   1.000
_cell.length_c   1.000
_cell.angle_alpha   90.00
_cell.angle_beta   90.00
_cell.angle_gamma   90.00
#
_symmetry.space_group_name_H-M   'P 1'
#
loop_
_entity.id
_entity.type
_entity.pdbx_description
1 polymer ?
#
loop_
_entity_poly.entity_id
_entity_poly.type
_entity_poly.pdbx_seq_one_letter_code
_entity_poly.pdbx_strand_id
1 'polypeptide(L)'
;MERVRDLRRGEWVFLRENTLESIETSPNLSKHQSLQLEAVIKEHFPETLDDQLGCAKGVEHHIHTNSSPIKQRYYPISPAMQKVVDAGCHRKIEQWLVIAYFAGARKG
;
A
#
# COMPACT_ATOMS: atom_id res chain seq x y z
N MET A 1 23.48 -7.81 -13.41
CA MET A 1 24.30 -6.89 -12.60
C MET A 1 23.63 -5.54 -12.61
N GLU A 2 23.07 -5.12 -11.48
CA GLU A 2 22.37 -3.83 -11.35
C GLU A 2 23.33 -2.79 -10.74
N ARG A 3 23.32 -1.56 -11.27
CA ARG A 3 24.10 -0.44 -10.73
C ARG A 3 23.23 0.29 -9.71
N VAL A 4 23.70 0.39 -8.48
CA VAL A 4 23.05 1.20 -7.45
C VAL A 4 23.96 2.35 -7.07
N ARG A 5 23.35 3.52 -6.86
CA ARG A 5 24.06 4.75 -6.50
C ARG A 5 24.34 4.74 -5.01
N ASP A 6 25.62 4.80 -4.63
CA ASP A 6 26.02 5.06 -3.25
C ASP A 6 25.79 6.55 -2.97
N LEU A 7 24.71 6.85 -2.23
CA LEU A 7 24.31 8.22 -1.92
C LEU A 7 25.26 8.94 -0.95
N ARG A 8 26.13 8.20 -0.23
CA ARG A 8 27.10 8.80 0.72
C ARG A 8 28.37 9.23 0.01
N ARG A 9 28.78 8.49 -1.02
CA ARG A 9 30.01 8.74 -1.79
C ARG A 9 29.77 9.42 -3.13
N GLY A 10 28.53 9.41 -3.61
CA GLY A 10 28.16 9.96 -4.92
C GLY A 10 28.62 9.09 -6.11
N GLU A 11 29.08 7.87 -5.86
CA GLU A 11 29.62 6.95 -6.86
C GLU A 11 28.61 5.84 -7.22
N TRP A 12 28.78 5.24 -8.39
CA TRP A 12 27.96 4.13 -8.86
C TRP A 12 28.69 2.82 -8.64
N VAL A 13 28.12 1.94 -7.84
CA VAL A 13 28.73 0.64 -7.51
C VAL A 13 27.84 -0.48 -8.05
N PHE A 14 28.47 -1.55 -8.53
CA PHE A 14 27.76 -2.75 -8.97
C PHE A 14 27.52 -3.67 -7.78
N LEU A 15 26.26 -4.00 -7.51
CA LEU A 15 25.91 -4.98 -6.48
C LEU A 15 26.47 -6.35 -6.88
N ARG A 16 27.42 -6.87 -6.09
CA ARG A 16 27.70 -8.31 -6.03
C ARG A 16 26.69 -8.93 -5.04
N GLU A 17 26.24 -10.13 -5.35
CA GLU A 17 25.11 -10.85 -4.75
C GLU A 17 24.85 -10.58 -3.26
N ASN A 18 23.60 -10.18 -2.98
CA ASN A 18 22.85 -10.44 -1.75
C ASN A 18 23.37 -9.90 -0.42
N THR A 19 23.74 -8.63 -0.38
CA THR A 19 23.48 -7.81 0.82
C THR A 19 22.73 -6.56 0.38
N LEU A 20 21.43 -6.71 0.15
CA LEU A 20 20.53 -5.63 0.47
C LEU A 20 20.72 -5.42 1.97
N GLU A 21 21.60 -4.50 2.36
CA GLU A 21 21.42 -3.83 3.63
C GLU A 21 20.01 -3.26 3.54
N SER A 22 19.05 -3.99 4.12
CA SER A 22 17.81 -3.40 4.54
C SER A 22 18.24 -2.11 5.21
N ILE A 23 17.83 -0.97 4.65
CA ILE A 23 17.97 0.27 5.36
C ILE A 23 17.02 0.07 6.55
N GLU A 24 17.53 -0.56 7.60
CA GLU A 24 16.96 -0.51 8.92
C GLU A 24 17.14 0.95 9.33
N THR A 25 16.26 1.82 8.83
CA THR A 25 15.88 3.01 9.56
C THR A 25 15.22 2.49 10.83
N SER A 26 16.03 2.03 11.78
CA SER A 26 15.70 2.09 13.19
C SER A 26 15.97 3.55 13.55
N PRO A 27 14.96 4.42 13.63
CA PRO A 27 15.19 5.75 14.16
C PRO A 27 15.43 5.52 15.65
N ASN A 28 16.70 5.44 16.06
CA ASN A 28 17.09 5.53 17.46
C ASN A 28 16.97 7.02 17.88
N LEU A 29 15.77 7.57 17.67
CA LEU A 29 15.44 8.95 17.98
C LEU A 29 15.15 9.01 19.46
N SER A 30 15.80 9.95 20.13
CA SER A 30 15.38 10.34 21.47
C SER A 30 13.95 10.84 21.45
N LYS A 31 13.23 10.73 22.58
CA LYS A 31 11.85 11.22 22.72
C LYS A 31 11.67 12.66 22.20
N HIS A 32 12.66 13.51 22.44
CA HIS A 32 12.65 14.89 21.98
C HIS A 32 12.70 15.01 20.46
N GLN A 33 13.53 14.21 19.79
CA GLN A 33 13.65 14.23 18.33
C GLN A 33 12.41 13.64 17.66
N SER A 34 11.78 12.62 18.24
CA SER A 34 10.49 12.10 17.76
C SER A 34 9.39 13.17 17.83
N LEU A 35 9.31 13.92 18.93
CA LEU A 35 8.33 15.00 19.08
C LEU A 35 8.59 16.15 18.09
N GLN A 36 9.84 16.50 17.84
CA GLN A 36 10.18 17.51 16.83
C GLN A 36 9.82 17.04 15.42
N LEU A 37 10.10 15.78 15.10
CA LEU A 37 9.74 15.20 13.81
C LEU A 37 8.22 15.18 13.62
N GLU A 38 7.47 14.74 14.63
CA GLU A 38 6.00 14.78 14.61
C GLU A 38 5.45 16.20 14.44
N ALA A 39 6.06 17.19 15.09
CA ALA A 39 5.67 18.59 14.92
C ALA A 39 5.88 19.09 13.48
N VAL A 40 7.04 18.77 12.87
CA VAL A 40 7.35 19.14 11.48
C VAL A 40 6.41 18.43 10.50
N ILE A 41 6.14 17.13 10.72
CA ILE A 41 5.19 16.37 9.89
C ILE A 41 3.80 16.99 9.99
N LYS A 42 3.34 17.32 11.19
CA LYS A 42 2.04 17.94 11.42
C LYS A 42 1.92 19.34 10.81
N GLU A 43 3.00 20.11 10.84
CA GLU A 43 3.03 21.45 10.27
C GLU A 43 3.01 21.43 8.73
N HIS A 44 3.76 20.52 8.10
CA HIS A 44 3.96 20.53 6.65
C HIS A 44 3.07 19.56 5.88
N PHE A 45 2.54 18.52 6.54
CA PHE A 45 1.67 17.53 5.93
C PHE A 45 0.38 17.30 6.74
N PRO A 46 -0.40 18.36 7.00
CA PRO A 46 -1.60 18.26 7.82
C PRO A 46 -2.63 17.27 7.26
N GLU A 47 -2.66 17.08 5.94
CA GLU A 47 -3.56 16.15 5.25
C GLU A 47 -3.12 14.68 5.31
N THR A 48 -1.85 14.39 5.65
CA THR A 48 -1.33 13.01 5.76
C THR A 48 -1.54 12.36 7.13
N LEU A 49 -2.01 13.15 8.10
CA LEU A 49 -2.28 12.69 9.46
C LEU A 49 -3.67 12.11 9.64
N ASP A 50 -4.57 12.36 8.69
CA ASP A 50 -5.79 11.60 8.61
C ASP A 50 -5.45 10.23 8.00
N ASP A 51 -5.95 9.15 8.61
CA ASP A 51 -5.80 7.75 8.15
C ASP A 51 -6.56 7.50 6.82
N GLN A 52 -6.77 8.55 6.04
CA GLN A 52 -7.42 8.60 4.75
C GLN A 52 -6.39 8.36 3.66
N LEU A 53 -6.68 7.40 2.79
CA LEU A 53 -5.88 7.13 1.62
C LEU A 53 -5.92 8.36 0.69
N GLY A 54 -4.74 8.85 0.29
CA GLY A 54 -4.64 9.92 -0.69
C GLY A 54 -5.17 9.45 -2.05
N CYS A 55 -6.22 10.11 -2.57
CA CYS A 55 -6.74 9.87 -3.91
C CYS A 55 -6.08 10.81 -4.92
N ALA A 56 -5.46 10.27 -5.97
CA ALA A 56 -5.05 11.07 -7.12
C ALA A 56 -6.32 11.59 -7.82
N LYS A 57 -6.59 12.89 -7.72
CA LYS A 57 -7.76 13.51 -8.35
C LYS A 57 -7.49 13.71 -9.84
N GLY A 58 -8.42 13.25 -10.69
CA GLY A 58 -8.39 13.51 -12.14
C GLY A 58 -7.65 12.48 -13.00
N VAL A 59 -7.27 11.33 -12.43
CA VAL A 59 -6.69 10.22 -13.21
C VAL A 59 -7.60 9.00 -13.06
N GLU A 60 -8.12 8.52 -14.19
CA GLU A 60 -8.87 7.26 -14.28
C GLU A 60 -8.03 6.24 -15.06
N HIS A 61 -7.85 5.05 -14.49
CA HIS A 61 -7.12 3.97 -15.15
C HIS A 61 -8.09 3.03 -15.87
N HIS A 62 -8.03 3.00 -17.20
CA HIS A 62 -8.76 2.03 -18.01
C HIS A 62 -7.88 0.81 -18.31
N ILE A 63 -8.33 -0.37 -17.89
CA ILE A 63 -7.67 -1.64 -18.23
C ILE A 63 -8.38 -2.20 -19.46
N HIS A 64 -7.70 -2.14 -20.61
CA HIS A 64 -8.20 -2.72 -21.85
C HIS A 64 -7.78 -4.18 -21.98
N THR A 65 -8.73 -5.08 -22.20
CA THR A 65 -8.47 -6.50 -22.44
C THR A 65 -9.43 -7.06 -23.48
N ASN A 66 -8.92 -7.93 -24.34
CA ASN A 66 -9.70 -8.66 -25.34
C ASN A 66 -10.06 -10.08 -24.88
N SER A 67 -9.62 -10.47 -23.68
CA SER A 67 -9.84 -11.82 -23.13
C SER A 67 -11.21 -11.93 -22.48
N SER A 68 -11.81 -13.12 -22.56
CA SER A 68 -13.06 -13.41 -21.86
C SER A 68 -12.86 -13.42 -20.33
N PRO A 69 -13.86 -12.98 -19.54
CA PRO A 69 -13.80 -13.05 -18.08
C PRO A 69 -13.58 -14.47 -17.58
N ILE A 70 -12.71 -14.64 -16.59
CA ILE A 70 -12.49 -15.92 -15.91
C ILE A 70 -13.15 -15.92 -14.54
N LYS A 71 -13.90 -16.97 -14.24
CA LYS A 71 -14.48 -17.20 -12.91
C LYS A 71 -13.58 -18.15 -12.11
N GLN A 72 -12.87 -17.59 -11.14
CA GLN A 72 -12.02 -18.38 -10.24
C GLN A 72 -12.79 -18.80 -8.98
N ARG A 73 -12.55 -20.02 -8.50
CA ARG A 73 -13.11 -20.51 -7.23
C ARG A 73 -12.19 -20.07 -6.10
N TYR A 74 -12.78 -19.54 -5.02
CA TYR A 74 -12.04 -19.25 -3.80
C TYR A 74 -11.89 -20.52 -2.98
N TYR A 75 -10.67 -20.79 -2.52
CA TYR A 75 -10.44 -21.85 -1.55
C TYR A 75 -10.94 -21.39 -0.17
N PRO A 76 -11.53 -22.30 0.63
CA PRO A 76 -11.94 -21.97 1.97
C PRO A 76 -10.71 -21.61 2.81
N ILE A 77 -10.79 -20.49 3.52
CA ILE A 77 -9.80 -20.09 4.50
C ILE A 77 -10.29 -20.46 5.91
N SER A 78 -9.36 -20.59 6.86
CA SER A 78 -9.72 -20.92 8.24
C SER A 78 -10.60 -19.82 8.86
N PRO A 79 -11.48 -20.14 9.83
CA PRO A 79 -12.35 -19.14 10.44
C PRO A 79 -11.59 -17.98 11.10
N ALA A 80 -10.39 -18.25 11.63
CA ALA A 80 -9.54 -17.20 12.20
C ALA A 80 -9.03 -16.24 11.12
N MET A 81 -8.61 -16.75 9.96
CA MET A 81 -8.18 -15.93 8.83
C MET A 81 -9.34 -15.17 8.19
N GLN A 82 -10.52 -15.78 8.10
CA GLN A 82 -11.73 -15.13 7.59
C GLN A 82 -12.06 -13.86 8.38
N LYS A 83 -11.99 -13.91 9.72
CA LYS A 83 -12.21 -12.73 10.57
C LYS A 83 -11.26 -11.57 10.25
N VAL A 84 -9.99 -11.87 9.96
CA VAL A 84 -9.00 -10.86 9.60
C VAL A 84 -9.32 -10.25 8.23
N VAL A 85 -9.69 -11.08 7.26
CA VAL A 85 -10.10 -10.63 5.93
C VAL A 85 -11.35 -9.76 6.01
N ASP A 86 -12.36 -10.18 6.77
CA ASP A 86 -13.62 -9.47 6.93
C ASP A 86 -13.40 -8.09 7.58
N ALA A 87 -12.59 -8.02 8.64
CA ALA A 87 -12.22 -6.76 9.28
C ALA A 87 -11.48 -5.81 8.32
N GLY A 88 -10.58 -6.36 7.49
CA GLY A 88 -9.90 -5.58 6.44
C GLY A 88 -10.86 -5.09 5.36
N CYS A 89 -11.82 -5.92 4.96
CA CYS A 89 -12.82 -5.58 3.96
C CYS A 89 -13.77 -4.49 4.46
N HIS A 90 -14.23 -4.58 5.71
CA HIS A 90 -15.13 -3.60 6.32
C HIS A 90 -14.50 -2.20 6.33
N ARG A 91 -13.26 -2.07 6.80
CA ARG A 91 -12.51 -0.79 6.79
C ARG A 91 -12.38 -0.21 5.37
N LYS A 92 -12.15 -1.06 4.37
CA LYS A 92 -12.04 -0.62 2.97
C LYS A 92 -13.36 -0.21 2.36
N ILE A 93 -14.47 -0.82 2.77
CA ILE A 93 -15.82 -0.40 2.37
C ILE A 93 -16.14 0.97 2.97
N GLU A 94 -15.81 1.21 4.24
CA GLU A 94 -15.98 2.53 4.89
C GLU A 94 -15.17 3.62 4.17
N GLN A 95 -13.99 3.27 3.66
CA GLN A 95 -13.14 4.15 2.84
C GLN A 95 -13.54 4.21 1.36
N TRP A 96 -14.66 3.57 0.95
CA TRP A 96 -15.13 3.51 -0.44
C TRP A 96 -14.15 2.90 -1.45
N LEU A 97 -13.19 2.10 -0.99
CA LEU A 97 -12.19 1.43 -1.83
C LEU A 97 -12.72 0.13 -2.46
N VAL A 98 -13.68 -0.53 -1.79
CA VAL A 98 -14.29 -1.79 -2.25
C VAL A 98 -15.78 -1.58 -2.43
N ILE A 99 -16.30 -1.92 -3.61
CA ILE A 99 -17.72 -1.83 -3.94
C ILE A 99 -18.27 -3.23 -4.20
N ALA A 100 -19.39 -3.56 -3.56
CA ALA A 100 -20.10 -4.80 -3.83
C ALA A 100 -20.85 -4.72 -5.16
N TYR A 101 -20.49 -5.56 -6.13
CA TYR A 101 -21.22 -5.69 -7.38
C TYR A 101 -22.26 -6.80 -7.26
N PHE A 102 -23.54 -6.43 -7.28
CA PHE A 102 -24.64 -7.39 -7.35
C PHE A 102 -25.00 -7.66 -8.81
N ALA A 103 -24.59 -8.81 -9.34
CA ALA A 103 -25.03 -9.27 -10.64
C ALA A 103 -26.53 -9.65 -10.58
N GLY A 104 -27.40 -8.73 -10.99
CA GLY A 104 -28.84 -9.00 -11.12
C GLY A 104 -29.10 -10.05 -12.19
N ALA A 105 -29.51 -11.24 -11.78
CA ALA A 105 -30.04 -12.24 -12.70
C ALA A 105 -31.42 -11.78 -13.18
N ARG A 106 -31.49 -11.09 -14.32
CA ARG A 106 -32.75 -10.99 -15.09
C ARG A 106 -33.10 -12.40 -15.57
N LYS A 107 -34.03 -13.06 -14.86
CA LYS A 107 -34.75 -14.20 -15.41
C LYS A 107 -35.67 -13.66 -16.51
N GLY A 108 -35.35 -13.95 -17.76
CA GLY A 108 -36.28 -13.85 -18.88
C GLY A 108 -37.23 -15.03 -18.91
#